data_AF-A0A358PAW6-F1
#
_entry.id   AF-A0A358PAW6-F1
#
_cell.length_a   1.000
_cell.length_b   1.000
_cell.length_c   1.000
_cell.angle_alpha   90.00
_cell.angle_beta   90.00
_cell.angle_gamma   90.00
#
_symmetry.space_group_name_H-M   'P 1'
#
loop_
_entity.id
_entity.type
_entity.pdbx_description
1 polymer ?
#
loop_
_entity_poly.entity_id
_entity_poly.type
_entity_poly.pdbx_seq_one_letter_code
_entity_poly.pdbx_strand_id
1 'polypeptide(L)' 'MARNSLSFVCQQCGAVSPKWAGKCDDCGAWNTLVEERKEAPSGPGKRVTGRRIVLEALNLDNRPEPPPRMQSGISEF' A
#
# COMPACT_ATOMS: atom_id res chain seq x y z
N MET A 1 20.36 13.53 13.10
CA MET A 1 19.48 12.41 12.69
C MET A 1 18.66 12.87 11.49
N ALA A 2 18.65 12.13 10.38
CA ALA A 2 17.85 12.48 9.21
C ALA A 2 16.37 12.19 9.52
N ARG A 3 15.54 13.23 9.62
CA ARG A 3 14.08 13.05 9.68
C ARG A 3 13.61 12.58 8.32
N ASN A 4 12.91 11.46 8.28
CA ASN A 4 12.25 11.00 7.07
C ASN A 4 11.16 12.01 6.72
N SER A 5 11.38 12.85 5.71
CA SER A 5 10.37 13.78 5.22
C SER A 5 9.29 12.97 4.50
N LEU A 6 8.07 12.97 5.03
CA LEU A 6 6.91 12.44 4.32
C LEU A 6 6.54 13.41 3.20
N SER A 7 6.30 12.88 2.00
CA SER A 7 5.79 13.64 0.85
C SER A 7 4.48 13.01 0.39
N PHE A 8 3.50 13.84 0.06
CA PHE A 8 2.21 13.40 -0.47
C PHE A 8 2.08 13.83 -1.92
N VAL A 9 1.86 12.89 -2.83
CA VAL A 9 1.75 13.12 -4.27
C VAL A 9 0.32 12.92 -4.72
N CYS A 10 -0.21 13.90 -5.46
CA CYS A 10 -1.53 13.80 -6.06
C CYS A 10 -1.53 12.86 -7.27
N GLN A 11 -2.35 11.81 -7.23
CA GLN A 11 -2.51 10.82 -8.31
C GLN A 11 -3.28 11.36 -9.54
N GLN A 12 -3.74 12.61 -9.52
CA GLN A 12 -4.45 13.24 -10.65
C GLN A 12 -3.58 14.26 -11.39
N CYS A 13 -2.84 15.11 -10.68
CA CYS A 13 -2.03 16.16 -11.31
C CYS A 13 -0.52 16.07 -10.98
N GLY A 14 -0.09 15.17 -10.09
CA GLY A 14 1.30 15.03 -9.69
C GLY A 14 1.81 16.08 -8.69
N ALA A 15 0.95 17.00 -8.22
CA ALA A 15 1.32 17.99 -7.22
C ALA A 15 1.83 17.33 -5.92
N VAL A 16 2.90 17.89 -5.36
CA VAL A 16 3.55 17.38 -4.14
C VAL A 16 3.25 18.31 -2.97
N SER A 17 2.74 17.74 -1.88
CA SER A 17 2.46 18.45 -0.63
C SER A 17 3.24 17.84 0.54
N PRO A 18 3.76 18.65 1.49
CA PRO A 18 4.43 18.15 2.69
C PRO A 18 3.46 17.61 3.76
N LYS A 19 2.15 17.82 3.58
CA LYS A 19 1.11 17.38 4.51
C LYS A 19 -0.11 16.84 3.78
N TRP A 20 -0.80 15.89 4.39
CA TRP A 20 -2.09 15.44 3.90
C TRP A 20 -3.17 16.50 4.20
N ALA A 21 -3.98 16.82 3.18
CA ALA A 21 -5.03 17.84 3.30
C ALA A 21 -6.41 17.36 2.82
N GLY A 22 -6.58 16.06 2.49
CA GLY A 22 -7.82 15.49 1.93
C GLY A 22 -8.13 15.94 0.50
N LYS A 23 -7.96 17.23 0.19
CA LYS A 23 -8.11 17.85 -1.13
C LYS A 23 -6.75 18.32 -1.66
N CYS A 24 -6.51 18.15 -2.97
CA CYS A 24 -5.37 18.72 -3.66
C CYS A 24 -5.57 20.23 -3.89
N ASP A 25 -4.59 21.06 -3.53
CA ASP A 25 -4.63 22.52 -3.71
C ASP A 25 -4.51 22.93 -5.20
N ASP A 26 -3.90 22.08 -6.01
CA ASP A 26 -3.55 22.40 -7.40
C ASP A 26 -4.68 22.04 -8.38
N CYS A 27 -5.22 20.82 -8.29
CA CYS A 27 -6.32 20.36 -9.16
C CYS A 27 -7.69 20.30 -8.49
N GLY A 28 -7.76 20.54 -7.17
CA GLY A 28 -9.01 20.50 -6.42
C GLY A 28 -9.60 19.11 -6.17
N ALA A 29 -8.95 18.04 -6.62
CA ALA A 29 -9.45 16.67 -6.46
C ALA A 29 -9.34 16.19 -5.00
N TRP A 30 -10.31 15.37 -4.58
CA TRP A 30 -10.40 14.82 -3.23
C TRP A 30 -9.88 13.39 -3.15
N ASN A 31 -9.25 13.02 -2.04
CA ASN A 31 -8.70 11.69 -1.77
C ASN A 31 -7.69 11.20 -2.81
N THR A 32 -7.00 12.13 -3.49
CA THR A 32 -5.99 11.81 -4.50
C THR A 32 -4.56 11.93 -4.00
N LEU A 33 -4.35 12.48 -2.81
CA LEU A 33 -3.02 12.62 -2.20
C LEU A 33 -2.58 11.30 -1.56
N VAL A 34 -1.50 10.71 -2.09
CA VAL A 34 -0.92 9.44 -1.61
C VAL A 34 0.47 9.70 -1.03
N GLU A 35 0.80 9.05 0.09
CA GLU A 35 2.13 9.15 0.70
C GLU A 35 3.18 8.46 -0.18
N GLU A 36 4.19 9.20 -0.63
CA GLU A 36 5.43 8.65 -1.17
C GLU A 36 6.53 8.72 -0.11
N ARG A 37 7.03 7.55 0.28
CA ARG A 37 8.24 7.43 1.08
C ARG A 37 9.43 7.39 0.13
N LYS A 38 10.39 8.30 0.30
CA LYS A 38 11.72 8.14 -0.29
C LYS A 38 12.39 6.97 0.40
N GLU A 39 12.30 5.78 -0.18
CA GLU A 39 13.13 4.66 0.25
C GLU A 39 14.58 5.04 0.01
N ALA A 40 15.35 5.18 1.09
CA ALA A 40 16.79 5.16 0.98
C ALA A 40 17.19 3.83 0.32
N PRO A 41 18.17 3.80 -0.59
CA PRO A 41 18.64 2.55 -1.18
C PRO A 41 18.97 1.60 -0.03
N SER A 42 18.23 0.50 0.07
CA SER A 42 18.47 -0.48 1.13
C SER A 42 19.88 -1.00 0.94
N GLY A 43 20.77 -0.70 1.89
CA GLY A 43 22.04 -1.40 2.00
C GLY A 43 21.81 -2.93 2.04
N PRO A 44 22.86 -3.76 1.85
CA PRO A 44 22.72 -5.20 1.68
C PRO A 44 21.77 -5.80 2.72
N GLY A 45 20.62 -6.25 2.23
CA GLY A 45 19.46 -6.55 3.07
C GLY A 45 19.77 -7.59 4.14
N LYS A 46 19.30 -7.33 5.37
CA LYS A 46 19.37 -8.29 6.47
C LYS A 46 18.69 -9.60 6.03
N ARG A 47 19.38 -10.73 6.13
CA ARG A 47 18.80 -12.05 5.84
C ARG A 47 17.58 -12.27 6.75
N VAL A 48 16.39 -12.29 6.16
CA VAL A 48 15.14 -12.56 6.87
C VAL A 48 15.13 -14.05 7.23
N THR A 49 15.24 -14.36 8.53
CA THR A 49 15.10 -15.71 9.06
C THR A 49 13.60 -16.00 9.28
N GLY A 50 12.86 -16.05 8.18
CA GLY A 50 11.42 -16.34 8.17
C GLY A 50 11.14 -17.72 7.59
N ARG A 51 10.03 -18.33 8.00
CA ARG A 51 9.51 -19.54 7.34
C ARG A 51 9.19 -19.18 5.89
N ARG A 52 9.82 -19.87 4.94
CA ARG A 52 9.61 -19.64 3.52
C ARG A 52 8.22 -20.16 3.15
N ILE A 53 7.35 -19.26 2.69
CA ILE A 53 6.07 -19.61 2.08
C ILE A 53 6.34 -19.74 0.58
N VAL A 54 5.93 -20.86 -0.01
CA VAL A 54 5.95 -21.04 -1.47
C VAL A 54 4.76 -20.24 -2.02
N LEU A 55 5.03 -19.32 -2.93
CA LEU A 55 3.99 -18.57 -3.61
C LEU A 55 3.51 -19.41 -4.80
N GLU A 56 2.26 -19.85 -4.77
CA GLU A 56 1.61 -20.46 -5.92
C GLU A 56 1.25 -19.36 -6.93
N ALA A 57 1.58 -19.55 -8.20
CA ALA A 57 1.18 -18.61 -9.24
C ALA A 57 -0.35 -18.68 -9.43
N LEU A 58 -1.03 -17.53 -9.35
CA LEU A 58 -2.44 -17.42 -9.75
C LEU A 58 -2.54 -17.59 -11.27
N ASN A 59 -2.55 -18.84 -11.74
CA ASN A 59 -2.85 -19.16 -13.12
C ASN A 59 -4.35 -18.96 -13.37
N LEU A 60 -4.69 -18.19 -14.42
CA LEU A 60 -6.07 -17.85 -14.75
C LEU A 60 -6.92 -19.11 -15.07
N ASP A 61 -6.27 -20.16 -15.58
CA ASP A 61 -6.88 -21.42 -16.00
C ASP A 61 -7.09 -22.43 -14.86
N ASN A 62 -6.47 -22.20 -13.70
CA ASN A 62 -6.61 -23.05 -12.52
C ASN A 62 -7.02 -22.17 -11.35
N ARG A 63 -8.28 -21.73 -11.33
CA ARG A 63 -8.89 -21.12 -10.15
C ARG A 63 -9.23 -22.24 -9.19
N PRO A 64 -8.46 -22.45 -8.09
CA PRO A 64 -8.88 -23.40 -7.07
C PRO A 64 -10.23 -22.96 -6.50
N GLU A 65 -11.03 -23.93 -6.08
CA GLU A 65 -12.30 -23.65 -5.42
C GLU A 65 -12.03 -22.74 -4.20
N PRO A 66 -12.77 -21.62 -4.05
CA PRO A 66 -12.54 -20.73 -2.94
C PRO A 66 -12.70 -21.50 -1.63
N PRO A 67 -11.82 -21.29 -0.64
CA PRO A 67 -11.92 -21.96 0.65
C PRO A 67 -13.29 -21.66 1.28
N PRO A 68 -13.83 -22.58 2.09
CA PRO A 68 -15.12 -22.38 2.74
C PRO A 68 -15.10 -21.08 3.55
N ARG A 69 -16.15 -20.27 3.40
CA ARG A 69 -16.28 -19.00 4.11
C ARG A 69 -16.32 -19.28 5.61
N MET A 70 -15.39 -18.71 6.35
CA MET A 70 -15.40 -18.76 7.81
C MET A 70 -16.53 -17.84 8.31
N GLN A 71 -17.40 -18.35 9.17
CA GLN A 71 -18.44 -17.52 9.79
C GLN A 71 -17.75 -16.53 10.74
N SER A 72 -17.96 -15.23 10.54
CA SER A 72 -17.36 -14.17 11.36
C SER A 72 -17.93 -14.12 12.77
N GLY A 73 -19.08 -14.76 13.02
CA GLY A 73 -19.78 -14.70 14.30
C GLY A 73 -20.31 -13.31 14.66
N ILE A 74 -20.26 -12.35 13.74
CA ILE A 74 -20.74 -10.98 13.93
C ILE A 74 -22.18 -10.94 13.43
N SER A 75 -23.13 -10.71 14.34
CA SER A 75 -24.53 -10.47 14.00
C SER A 75 -24.61 -9.21 13.14
N GLU A 76 -25.16 -9.34 11.94
CA GLU A 76 -25.63 -8.18 11.17
C GLU A 76 -26.84 -7.61 11.93
N PHE A 77 -26.75 -6.36 12.36
CA PHE A 77 -27.80 -5.69 13.14
C PHE A 77 -28.85 -5.09 12.22
#